data_AF-A0A7T8K031-F1
#
_entry.id   AF-A0A7T8K031-F1
#
_cell.length_a   1.000
_cell.length_b   1.000
_cell.length_c   1.000
_cell.angle_alpha   90.00
_cell.angle_beta   90.00
_cell.angle_gamma   90.00
#
_symmetry.space_group_name_H-M   'P 1'
#
loop_
_entity.id
_entity.type
_entity.pdbx_description
1 polymer ?
#
loop_
_entity_poly.entity_id
_entity_poly.type
_entity_poly.pdbx_seq_one_letter_code
_entity_poly.pdbx_strand_id
1 'polypeptide(L)' 'MTKVSRPIARLRHSKYLPGSYYSDYVDRDFGTFIIDNVKLCVIDDDRGHDGFYQTLYKIDL' A
#
# COMPACT_ATOMS: atom_id res chain seq x y z
N MET A 1 -9.42 6.07 8.05
CA MET A 1 -10.41 5.10 7.52
C MET A 1 -10.05 4.76 6.08
N THR A 2 -9.79 3.49 5.80
CA THR A 2 -9.30 3.05 4.48
C THR A 2 -10.47 2.74 3.56
N LYS A 3 -10.51 3.33 2.36
CA LYS A 3 -11.58 3.15 1.37
C LYS A 3 -11.36 1.88 0.54
N VAL A 4 -12.45 1.22 0.17
CA VAL A 4 -12.42 0.08 -0.77
C VAL A 4 -12.86 0.50 -2.16
N SER A 5 -12.55 -0.33 -3.18
CA SER A 5 -12.99 -0.10 -4.55
C SER A 5 -14.52 -0.16 -4.68
N ARG A 6 -15.08 0.48 -5.71
CA ARG A 6 -16.54 0.54 -5.95
C ARG A 6 -17.20 -0.85 -6.06
N PRO A 7 -16.62 -1.85 -6.76
CA PRO A 7 -17.20 -3.20 -6.81
C PRO A 7 -17.27 -3.86 -5.44
N ILE A 8 -16.19 -3.74 -4.64
CA ILE A 8 -16.12 -4.29 -3.29
C ILE A 8 -17.08 -3.56 -2.36
N ALA A 9 -17.22 -2.24 -2.51
CA ALA A 9 -18.17 -1.46 -1.75
C ALA A 9 -19.62 -1.85 -2.01
N ARG A 10 -19.95 -2.18 -3.27
CA ARG A 10 -21.28 -2.67 -3.67
C ARG A 10 -21.57 -4.04 -3.07
N LEU A 11 -20.60 -4.95 -3.11
CA LEU A 11 -20.71 -6.30 -2.53
C LEU A 11 -20.87 -6.28 -1.01
N ARG A 12 -20.11 -5.41 -0.32
CA ARG A 12 -20.09 -5.32 1.15
C ARG A 12 -21.04 -4.29 1.73
N HIS A 13 -21.78 -3.57 0.87
CA HIS A 13 -22.62 -2.41 1.23
C HIS A 13 -21.92 -1.34 2.08
N SER A 14 -20.58 -1.24 1.99
CA SER A 14 -19.78 -0.29 2.76
C SER A 14 -18.60 0.20 1.94
N LYS A 15 -18.32 1.51 2.00
CA LYS A 15 -17.21 2.15 1.28
C LYS A 15 -15.87 2.02 2.01
N TYR A 16 -15.86 1.47 3.21
CA TYR A 16 -14.72 1.45 4.11
C TYR A 16 -14.36 0.04 4.56
N LEU A 17 -13.06 -0.22 4.75
CA LEU A 17 -12.59 -1.42 5.44
C LEU A 17 -13.07 -1.40 6.91
N PRO A 18 -13.61 -2.52 7.43
CA PRO A 18 -13.95 -2.64 8.85
C PRO A 18 -12.73 -2.37 9.73
N GLY A 19 -12.91 -1.54 10.77
CA GLY A 19 -11.83 -1.21 11.71
C GLY A 19 -11.31 -2.43 12.48
N SER A 20 -12.17 -3.42 12.71
CA SER A 20 -11.83 -4.68 13.38
C SER A 20 -10.76 -5.51 12.65
N TYR A 21 -10.49 -5.25 11.36
CA TYR A 21 -9.45 -5.96 10.63
C TYR A 21 -8.03 -5.52 11.01
N TYR A 22 -7.90 -4.33 11.59
CA TYR A 22 -6.61 -3.73 11.89
C TYR A 22 -6.57 -3.07 13.28
N SER A 23 -7.61 -3.24 14.10
CA SER A 23 -7.72 -2.66 15.44
C SER A 23 -6.53 -3.02 16.33
N ASP A 24 -6.09 -4.27 16.25
CA ASP A 24 -5.04 -4.82 17.10
C ASP A 24 -3.64 -4.29 16.74
N TYR A 25 -3.55 -3.54 15.64
CA TYR A 25 -2.30 -3.03 15.10
C TYR A 25 -2.23 -1.49 15.13
N VAL A 26 -3.28 -0.81 15.63
CA VAL A 26 -3.35 0.66 15.62
C VAL A 26 -2.22 1.30 16.42
N ASP A 27 -1.92 0.75 17.60
CA ASP A 27 -0.88 1.25 18.49
C ASP A 27 0.43 0.44 18.39
N ARG A 28 0.57 -0.36 17.32
CA ARG A 28 1.74 -1.21 17.14
C ARG A 28 2.90 -0.42 16.55
N ASP A 29 4.06 -0.54 17.19
CA ASP A 29 5.32 -0.11 16.60
C ASP A 29 5.79 -1.12 15.53
N PHE A 30 5.97 -0.65 14.30
CA PHE A 30 6.46 -1.45 13.15
C PHE A 30 7.98 -1.35 12.95
N GLY A 31 8.67 -0.61 13.82
CA GLY A 31 10.10 -0.38 13.76
C GLY A 31 10.48 0.90 13.03
N THR A 32 11.78 1.09 12.86
CA THR A 32 12.37 2.26 12.19
C THR A 32 12.95 1.84 10.84
N PHE A 33 12.78 2.69 9.82
CA PHE A 33 13.38 2.50 8.51
C PHE A 33 14.14 3.76 8.09
N ILE A 34 15.35 3.58 7.55
CA ILE A 34 16.17 4.67 7.02
C ILE A 34 15.79 4.88 5.55
N ILE A 35 15.44 6.10 5.17
CA ILE A 35 15.15 6.45 3.77
C ILE A 35 16.48 6.79 3.08
N ASP A 36 17.06 5.81 2.39
CA ASP A 36 18.31 5.92 1.64
C ASP A 36 18.14 5.66 0.13
N ASN A 37 16.92 5.29 -0.29
CA ASN A 37 16.63 4.90 -1.66
C ASN A 37 15.28 5.47 -2.14
N VAL A 38 15.33 6.35 -3.15
CA VAL A 38 14.15 6.97 -3.76
C VAL A 38 13.99 6.44 -5.17
N LYS A 39 12.83 5.87 -5.49
CA LYS A 39 12.54 5.27 -6.81
C LYS A 39 11.37 5.97 -7.49
N LEU A 40 11.56 6.34 -8.76
CA LEU A 40 10.47 6.76 -9.65
C LEU A 40 9.83 5.50 -10.24
N CYS A 41 8.55 5.28 -9.95
CA CYS A 41 7.86 4.05 -10.32
C CYS A 41 6.61 4.32 -11.16
N VAL A 42 6.30 3.38 -12.05
CA VAL A 42 5.01 3.33 -12.77
C VAL A 42 3.94 2.72 -11.85
N ILE A 43 2.72 3.25 -11.90
CA ILE A 43 1.55 2.69 -11.22
C ILE A 43 0.65 2.06 -12.27
N ASP A 44 0.90 0.79 -12.54
CA ASP A 44 0.11 -0.08 -13.42
C ASP A 44 -0.06 -1.47 -12.79
N ASP A 45 -0.73 -2.36 -13.54
CA ASP A 45 -0.96 -3.73 -13.10
C ASP A 45 0.29 -4.61 -13.24
N ASP A 46 1.24 -4.20 -14.09
CA ASP A 46 2.49 -4.91 -14.31
C ASP A 46 3.49 -4.63 -13.17
N ARG A 47 4.06 -5.70 -12.62
CA ARG A 47 5.05 -5.62 -11.56
C ARG A 47 6.44 -5.97 -12.08
N GLY A 48 7.46 -5.48 -11.38
CA GLY A 48 8.82 -5.97 -11.55
C GLY A 48 8.90 -7.47 -11.24
N HIS A 49 9.99 -8.10 -11.65
CA HIS A 49 10.21 -9.54 -11.39
C HIS A 49 10.23 -9.90 -9.89
N ASP A 50 10.44 -8.92 -9.01
CA ASP A 50 10.41 -9.03 -7.55
C ASP A 50 9.02 -8.76 -6.95
N GLY A 51 8.02 -8.46 -7.77
CA GLY A 51 6.68 -8.05 -7.33
C GLY A 51 6.58 -6.58 -6.90
N PHE A 52 7.67 -5.81 -6.96
CA PHE A 52 7.67 -4.38 -6.70
C PHE A 52 7.10 -3.61 -7.90
N TYR A 53 6.85 -2.31 -7.74
CA TYR A 53 6.48 -1.46 -8.88
C TYR A 53 7.60 -1.41 -9.92
N GLN A 54 7.25 -1.33 -11.21
CA GLN A 54 8.26 -1.06 -12.24
C GLN A 54 8.98 0.26 -11.96
N THR A 55 10.30 0.17 -11.81
CA THR A 55 11.16 1.31 -11.47
C THR A 55 11.78 1.91 -12.74
N LEU A 56 11.44 3.16 -13.05
CA LEU A 56 11.99 3.90 -14.17
C LEU A 56 13.35 4.52 -13.84
N TYR A 57 13.51 4.97 -12.60
CA TYR A 57 14.72 5.64 -12.15
C TYR A 57 14.90 5.47 -10.65
N LYS A 58 16.15 5.48 -10.18
CA LYS A 58 16.50 5.41 -8.76
C LYS A 58 17.53 6.47 -8.39
N ILE A 59 17.41 6.99 -7.18
CA ILE A 59 18.34 7.90 -6.52
C ILE A 59 18.75 7.22 -5.21
N ASP A 60 20.05 7.08 -5.03
CA ASP A 60 20.67 6.60 -3.80
C ASP A 60 21.13 7.85 -3.02
N LEU A 61 20.69 8.01 -1.76
CA LEU A 61 20.88 9.21 -0.94
C LEU A 61 22.10 9.12 -0.01
#